data_AF-A0A9D6UGP8-F1
#
_entry.id   AF-A0A9D6UGP8-F1
#
_cell.length_a   1.000
_cell.length_b   1.000
_cell.length_c   1.000
_cell.angle_alpha   90.00
_cell.angle_beta   90.00
_cell.angle_gamma   90.00
#
_symmetry.space_group_name_H-M   'P 1'
#
loop_
_entity.id
_entity.type
_entity.pdbx_description
1 polymer ?
#
loop_
_entity_poly.entity_id
_entity_poly.type
_entity_poly.pdbx_seq_one_letter_code
_entity_poly.pdbx_strand_id
1 'polypeptide(L)'
;MSYGKPALAAGALFGAFLLSAAMPATAQDVRIGCSLVQQYGGAEVSAMLEQVRSTVGDGEANTLHAKYVGLRNDCSSNLSASRVV
;
A
#
# COMPACT_ATOMS: atom_id res chain seq x y z
N MET A 1 22.67 -61.74 -35.94
CA MET A 1 22.64 -60.31 -36.36
C MET A 1 21.87 -59.54 -35.29
N SER A 2 22.59 -58.87 -34.39
CA SER A 2 22.61 -57.40 -34.16
C SER A 2 21.50 -56.93 -33.20
N TYR A 3 21.79 -56.76 -31.89
CA TYR A 3 22.07 -55.49 -31.17
C TYR A 3 20.93 -54.45 -31.32
N GLY A 4 20.31 -53.89 -30.28
CA GLY A 4 20.52 -53.91 -28.83
C GLY A 4 19.50 -52.97 -28.17
N LYS A 5 19.32 -53.07 -26.84
CA LYS A 5 18.68 -52.02 -26.01
C LYS A 5 19.78 -51.09 -25.48
N PRO A 6 19.49 -49.78 -25.34
CA PRO A 6 19.53 -49.12 -24.02
C PRO A 6 18.31 -48.20 -23.84
N ALA A 7 17.62 -48.10 -22.69
CA ALA A 7 18.03 -47.59 -21.37
C ALA A 7 18.33 -46.07 -21.33
N LEU A 8 17.41 -45.33 -20.68
CA LEU A 8 17.56 -44.14 -19.83
C LEU A 8 18.35 -42.90 -20.33
N ALA A 9 17.67 -41.75 -20.41
CA ALA A 9 18.20 -40.41 -20.02
C ALA A 9 17.02 -39.41 -20.06
N ALA A 10 16.52 -38.90 -18.93
CA ALA A 10 17.10 -37.77 -18.20
C ALA A 10 17.30 -36.53 -19.09
N GLY A 11 16.20 -35.82 -19.38
CA GLY A 11 16.21 -34.49 -19.98
C GLY A 11 15.45 -33.54 -19.07
N ALA A 12 16.16 -32.96 -18.10
CA ALA A 12 15.65 -31.94 -17.19
C ALA A 12 15.23 -30.69 -17.98
N LEU A 13 13.93 -30.43 -18.09
CA LEU A 13 13.43 -29.11 -18.43
C LEU A 13 13.24 -28.32 -17.13
N PHE A 14 14.34 -27.73 -16.68
CA PHE A 14 14.32 -26.56 -15.81
C PHE A 14 13.69 -25.40 -16.58
N GLY A 15 12.61 -24.84 -16.04
CA GLY A 15 11.95 -23.68 -16.62
C GLY A 15 10.89 -23.13 -15.70
N ALA A 16 11.32 -22.77 -14.48
CA ALA A 16 10.69 -21.83 -13.56
C ALA A 16 9.22 -21.51 -13.85
N PHE A 17 8.31 -22.30 -13.28
CA PHE A 17 6.94 -21.87 -13.01
C PHE A 17 7.04 -20.82 -11.88
N LEU A 18 7.55 -19.64 -12.20
CA LEU A 18 7.32 -18.44 -11.41
C LEU A 18 5.83 -18.19 -11.51
N LEU A 19 5.09 -18.83 -10.60
CA LEU A 19 3.80 -18.36 -10.14
C LEU A 19 4.05 -16.95 -9.62
N SER A 20 4.06 -16.00 -10.55
CA SER A 20 3.65 -14.63 -10.32
C SER A 20 2.24 -14.73 -9.78
N ALA A 21 2.13 -15.02 -8.49
CA ALA A 21 1.00 -14.64 -7.68
C ALA A 21 0.98 -13.11 -7.77
N ALA A 22 0.39 -12.62 -8.86
CA ALA A 22 -0.13 -11.29 -8.96
C ALA A 22 -1.24 -11.25 -7.92
N MET A 23 -0.84 -11.06 -6.66
CA MET A 23 -1.74 -10.62 -5.63
C MET A 23 -2.34 -9.35 -6.21
N PRO A 24 -3.67 -9.28 -6.44
CA PRO A 24 -4.27 -8.01 -6.78
C PRO A 24 -3.83 -7.07 -5.67
N ALA A 25 -3.14 -5.99 -6.04
CA ALA A 25 -2.88 -4.89 -5.12
C ALA A 25 -4.26 -4.31 -4.80
N THR A 26 -4.96 -4.92 -3.84
CA THR A 26 -6.22 -4.39 -3.33
C THR A 26 -5.83 -3.13 -2.58
N ALA A 27 -5.87 -2.00 -3.28
CA ALA A 27 -5.86 -0.71 -2.64
C ALA A 27 -7.08 -0.70 -1.71
N GLN A 28 -6.83 -0.88 -0.41
CA GLN A 28 -7.89 -0.76 0.58
C GLN A 28 -8.22 0.72 0.67
N ASP A 29 -9.44 1.10 0.27
CA ASP A 29 -9.93 2.46 0.46
C ASP A 29 -10.09 2.73 1.96
N VAL A 30 -9.06 3.34 2.55
CA VAL A 30 -9.11 3.74 3.96
C VAL A 30 -9.95 5.01 4.05
N ARG A 31 -11.12 4.89 4.67
CA ARG A 31 -11.98 6.04 4.97
C ARG A 31 -11.64 6.62 6.34
N ILE A 32 -11.20 7.88 6.34
CA ILE A 32 -10.96 8.64 7.56
C ILE A 32 -12.13 9.59 7.77
N GLY A 33 -12.73 9.53 8.97
CA GLY A 33 -13.83 10.42 9.40
C GLY A 33 -13.42 11.35 10.54
N CYS A 34 -14.33 12.24 10.93
CA CYS A 34 -14.08 13.27 11.94
C CYS A 34 -13.71 12.72 13.32
N SER A 35 -14.21 11.54 13.70
CA SER A 35 -13.86 10.90 14.97
C SER A 35 -12.37 10.57 15.07
N LEU A 36 -11.72 10.20 13.97
CA LEU A 36 -10.29 9.91 13.95
C LEU A 36 -9.46 11.20 13.90
N VAL A 37 -9.91 12.21 13.16
CA VAL A 37 -9.24 13.52 13.09
C VAL A 37 -9.19 14.23 14.44
N GLN A 38 -10.23 14.06 15.27
CA GLN A 38 -10.30 14.63 16.62
C GLN A 38 -9.46 13.86 17.65
N GLN A 39 -9.09 12.60 17.37
CA GLN A 39 -8.26 11.80 18.28
C GLN A 39 -6.79 12.20 18.28
N TYR A 40 -6.31 12.82 17.21
CA TYR A 40 -4.92 13.23 17.07
C TYR A 40 -4.79 14.75 17.10
N GLY A 41 -3.98 15.24 18.03
CA GLY A 41 -3.63 16.65 18.09
C GLY A 41 -2.80 17.08 16.87
N GLY A 42 -2.86 18.36 16.50
CA GLY A 42 -2.10 18.89 15.36
C GLY A 42 -0.59 18.64 15.48
N ALA A 43 -0.04 18.65 16.71
CA ALA A 43 1.38 18.36 16.96
C ALA A 43 1.73 16.88 16.72
N GLU A 44 0.86 15.94 17.10
CA GLU A 44 1.06 14.50 16.88
C GLU A 44 0.99 14.16 15.39
N VAL A 45 0.07 14.77 14.66
CA VAL A 45 -0.04 14.61 13.20
C VAL A 45 1.20 15.17 12.51
N SER A 46 1.71 16.33 12.93
CA SER A 46 2.96 16.87 12.40
C SER A 46 4.16 15.95 12.65
N ALA A 47 4.27 15.37 13.86
CA ALA A 47 5.34 14.43 14.17
C ALA A 47 5.27 13.14 13.31
N MET A 48 4.07 12.59 13.11
CA MET A 48 3.85 11.47 12.19
C MET A 48 4.18 11.83 10.74
N LEU A 49 3.83 13.03 10.30
CA LEU A 49 4.13 13.50 8.95
C LEU A 49 5.64 13.58 8.68
N GLU A 50 6.46 13.97 9.67
CA GLU A 50 7.93 13.93 9.54
C GLU A 50 8.45 12.50 9.35
N GLN A 51 7.85 11.52 10.03
CA GLN A 51 8.20 10.12 9.82
C GLN A 51 7.75 9.60 8.46
N VAL A 52 6.60 10.06 7.96
CA VAL A 52 6.13 9.75 6.61
C VAL A 52 7.08 10.37 5.57
N ARG A 53 7.52 11.62 5.74
CA ARG A 53 8.49 12.28 4.85
C ARG A 53 9.77 11.49 4.66
N SER A 54 10.32 10.91 5.73
CA SER A 54 11.54 10.09 5.64
C SER A 54 11.34 8.78 4.88
N THR A 55 10.10 8.32 4.72
CA THR A 55 9.76 7.04 4.07
C THR A 55 9.28 7.21 2.62
N VAL A 56 8.39 8.18 2.36
CA VAL A 56 7.75 8.38 1.04
C VAL A 56 8.17 9.68 0.35
N GLY A 57 8.92 10.56 1.03
CA GLY A 57 9.34 11.85 0.51
C GLY A 57 8.35 13.00 0.78
N ASP A 58 8.81 14.22 0.49
CA ASP A 58 8.06 15.45 0.80
C ASP A 58 6.78 15.62 -0.03
N GLY A 59 6.77 15.15 -1.27
CA GLY A 59 5.63 15.31 -2.19
C GLY A 59 4.38 14.59 -1.69
N GLU A 60 4.48 13.27 -1.49
CA GLU A 60 3.43 12.45 -0.91
C GLU A 60 3.05 12.92 0.50
N ALA A 61 4.02 13.25 1.35
CA ALA A 61 3.73 13.71 2.71
C ALA A 61 2.96 15.04 2.71
N ASN A 62 3.31 15.99 1.85
CA ASN A 62 2.57 17.25 1.72
C ASN A 62 1.16 17.03 1.17
N THR A 63 0.99 16.08 0.25
CA THR A 63 -0.33 15.69 -0.25
C THR A 63 -1.19 15.10 0.87
N LEU A 64 -0.61 14.23 1.70
CA LEU A 64 -1.28 13.63 2.86
C LEU A 64 -1.69 14.69 3.88
N HIS A 65 -0.78 15.64 4.17
CA HIS A 65 -1.05 16.77 5.05
C HIS A 65 -2.20 17.63 4.53
N ALA A 66 -2.23 17.94 3.22
CA ALA A 66 -3.32 18.71 2.61
C ALA A 66 -4.67 17.97 2.72
N LYS A 67 -4.70 16.64 2.50
CA LYS A 67 -5.91 15.83 2.71
C LYS A 67 -6.40 15.90 4.16
N TYR A 68 -5.50 15.81 5.14
CA TYR A 68 -5.83 15.94 6.56
C TYR A 68 -6.39 17.32 6.92
N VAL A 69 -5.74 18.41 6.50
CA VAL A 69 -6.20 19.78 6.79
C VAL A 69 -7.58 20.02 6.16
N GLY A 70 -7.79 19.55 4.93
CA GLY A 70 -9.09 19.61 4.27
C GLY A 70 -10.18 18.91 5.08
N LEU A 71 -9.96 17.65 5.46
CA LEU A 71 -10.92 16.90 6.28
C LEU A 71 -11.16 17.56 7.64
N ARG A 72 -10.13 18.09 8.30
CA ARG A 72 -10.26 18.78 9.59
C ARG A 72 -11.14 20.02 9.47
N ASN A 73 -10.98 20.80 8.40
CA ASN A 73 -11.83 21.95 8.12
C ASN A 73 -13.27 21.51 7.82
N ASP A 74 -13.46 20.47 7.02
CA ASP A 74 -14.79 19.91 6.74
C ASP A 74 -15.48 19.49 8.05
N CYS A 75 -14.77 18.80 8.93
CA CYS A 75 -15.25 18.36 10.25
C CYS A 75 -15.62 19.49 11.21
N SER A 76 -15.09 20.70 11.01
CA SER A 76 -15.47 21.87 11.82
C SER A 76 -16.90 22.35 11.55
N SER A 77 -17.43 22.06 10.35
CA SER A 77 -18.77 22.47 9.91
C SER A 77 -19.73 21.31 9.70
N ASN A 78 -19.20 20.11 9.45
CA ASN A 78 -19.95 18.89 9.23
C ASN A 78 -19.26 17.67 9.89
N LEU A 79 -19.78 17.24 11.03
CA LEU A 79 -19.26 16.11 11.81
C LEU A 79 -19.34 14.75 11.09
N SER A 80 -20.06 14.66 9.97
CA SER A 80 -20.18 13.44 9.14
C SER A 80 -19.21 13.42 7.96
N ALA A 81 -18.34 14.43 7.82
CA ALA A 81 -17.35 14.48 6.75
C ALA A 81 -16.37 13.30 6.83
N SER A 82 -16.00 12.79 5.65
CA SER A 82 -14.99 11.75 5.51
C SER A 82 -14.20 11.91 4.21
N ARG A 83 -12.96 11.42 4.20
CA ARG A 83 -12.12 11.36 3.00
C ARG A 83 -11.52 9.97 2.83
N VAL A 84 -11.43 9.54 1.59
CA VAL A 84 -10.69 8.34 1.18
C VAL A 84 -9.25 8.76 0.90
N VAL A 85 -8.29 8.09 1.53
CA VAL A 85 -6.87 8.42 1.42
C VAL A 85 -6.15 7.49 0.48
#